data_AF-A0A453JG03-F1
#
_entry.id   AF-A0A453JG03-F1
#
_cell.length_a   1.000
_cell.length_b   1.000
_cell.length_c   1.000
_cell.angle_alpha   90.00
_cell.angle_beta   90.00
_cell.angle_gamma   90.00
#
_symmetry.space_group_name_H-M   'P 1'
#
loop_
_entity.id
_entity.type
_entity.pdbx_description
1 polymer ?
#
loop_
_entity_poly.entity_id
_entity_poly.type
_entity_poly.pdbx_seq_one_letter_code
_entity_poly.pdbx_strand_id
1 'polypeptide(L)'
;KAAEKGLTEAIKCLLEAGANPNVPNTFGRLPIELAAEYGTREDVEILFPFTSPISTVANWSVDGIISHVKMEIKQLEDDNFVKERVSDLKRQADEAFKKQDYLNASVLYTQALKMDNFDAKLLSNRSLCWLRMGDGQRAFDDATKCKRLRPKWAKAHYRQGSALMFMKYAAAYSALSRALELDPESEET
;
A
#
# COMPACT_ATOMS: atom_id res chain seq x y z
N LYS A 1 -13.97 1.07 27.10
CA LYS A 1 -13.19 -0.13 26.72
C LYS A 1 -13.88 -1.46 27.09
N ALA A 2 -15.19 -1.50 27.40
CA ALA A 2 -15.88 -2.76 27.69
C ALA A 2 -16.13 -3.59 26.41
N ALA A 3 -16.62 -2.94 25.34
CA ALA A 3 -16.84 -3.57 24.03
C ALA A 3 -15.56 -4.12 23.38
N GLU A 4 -14.47 -3.36 23.42
CA GLU A 4 -13.14 -3.78 22.93
C GLU A 4 -12.58 -5.02 23.65
N LYS A 5 -13.02 -5.29 24.89
CA LYS A 5 -12.55 -6.40 25.71
C LYS A 5 -13.54 -7.57 25.79
N GLY A 6 -14.65 -7.52 25.06
CA GLY A 6 -15.71 -8.52 25.12
C GLY A 6 -16.32 -8.68 26.53
N LEU A 7 -16.36 -7.60 27.31
CA LEU A 7 -16.89 -7.63 28.68
C LEU A 7 -18.40 -7.42 28.67
N THR A 8 -19.16 -8.43 28.26
CA THR A 8 -20.62 -8.39 28.07
C THR A 8 -21.37 -7.77 29.24
N GLU A 9 -21.10 -8.22 30.46
CA GLU A 9 -21.76 -7.70 31.66
C GLU A 9 -21.40 -6.23 31.94
N ALA A 10 -20.16 -5.83 31.66
CA ALA A 10 -19.77 -4.44 31.80
C ALA A 10 -20.44 -3.53 30.75
N ILE A 11 -20.70 -4.05 29.54
CA ILE A 11 -21.47 -3.31 28.51
C ILE A 11 -22.89 -3.08 29.00
N LYS A 12 -23.56 -4.10 29.55
CA LYS A 12 -24.92 -3.98 30.12
C LYS A 12 -24.96 -2.93 31.22
N CYS A 13 -24.08 -3.02 32.22
CA CYS A 13 -24.02 -2.05 33.32
C CYS A 13 -23.76 -0.61 32.85
N LEU A 14 -22.93 -0.42 31.82
CA LEU A 14 -22.64 0.91 31.29
C LEU A 14 -23.85 1.51 30.55
N LEU A 15 -24.59 0.70 29.79
CA LEU A 15 -25.82 1.15 29.13
C LEU A 15 -26.90 1.50 30.16
N GLU A 16 -27.06 0.69 31.21
CA GLU A 16 -27.96 0.99 32.33
C GLU A 16 -27.58 2.28 33.07
N ALA A 17 -26.28 2.58 33.16
CA ALA A 17 -25.77 3.84 33.70
C ALA A 17 -25.91 5.04 32.75
N GLY A 18 -26.51 4.87 31.57
CA GLY A 18 -26.76 5.95 30.60
C GLY A 18 -25.57 6.28 29.70
N ALA A 19 -24.59 5.38 29.55
CA ALA A 19 -23.49 5.58 28.62
C ALA A 19 -24.01 5.64 27.16
N ASN A 20 -23.54 6.63 26.38
CA ASN A 20 -23.93 6.77 24.98
C ASN A 20 -23.09 5.84 24.07
N PRO A 21 -23.69 4.84 23.39
CA PRO A 21 -22.96 3.91 22.53
C PRO A 21 -22.67 4.47 21.12
N ASN A 22 -23.03 5.73 20.83
CA ASN A 22 -22.72 6.41 19.57
C ASN A 22 -21.43 7.26 19.64
N VAL A 23 -20.65 7.14 20.72
CA VAL A 23 -19.39 7.87 20.89
C VAL A 23 -18.23 7.03 20.35
N PRO A 24 -17.53 7.46 19.27
CA PRO A 24 -16.42 6.70 18.71
C PRO A 24 -15.17 6.77 19.59
N ASN A 25 -14.28 5.77 19.43
CA ASN A 25 -12.96 5.77 20.03
C ASN A 25 -11.98 6.72 19.28
N THR A 26 -10.70 6.71 19.68
CA THR A 26 -9.65 7.53 19.04
C THR A 26 -9.40 7.21 17.56
N PHE A 27 -9.85 6.05 17.10
CA PHE A 27 -9.75 5.60 15.70
C PHE A 27 -11.05 5.84 14.91
N GLY A 28 -12.04 6.52 15.50
CA GLY A 28 -13.31 6.79 14.85
C GLY A 28 -14.32 5.63 14.89
N ARG A 29 -14.03 4.53 15.61
CA ARG A 29 -14.90 3.35 15.66
C ARG A 29 -15.87 3.38 16.81
N LEU A 30 -17.12 3.00 16.53
CA LEU A 30 -18.19 2.89 17.51
C LEU A 30 -18.04 1.62 18.37
N PRO A 31 -18.55 1.64 19.62
CA PRO A 31 -18.65 0.47 20.48
C PRO A 31 -19.22 -0.79 19.79
N ILE A 32 -20.22 -0.65 18.92
CA ILE A 32 -20.82 -1.79 18.21
C ILE A 32 -19.87 -2.44 17.19
N GLU A 33 -19.00 -1.65 16.55
CA GLU A 33 -17.98 -2.14 15.62
C GLU A 33 -16.87 -2.86 16.40
N LEU A 34 -16.49 -2.33 17.57
CA LEU A 34 -15.54 -2.98 18.48
C LEU A 34 -16.07 -4.33 19.00
N ALA A 35 -17.36 -4.40 19.31
CA ALA A 35 -18.02 -5.64 19.70
C ALA A 35 -18.05 -6.65 18.55
N ALA A 36 -18.31 -6.20 17.32
CA ALA A 36 -18.28 -7.06 16.13
C ALA A 36 -16.89 -7.61 15.80
N GLU A 37 -15.82 -6.91 16.19
CA GLU A 37 -14.44 -7.32 15.94
C GLU A 37 -13.82 -8.16 17.07
N TYR A 38 -13.93 -7.71 18.32
CA TYR A 38 -13.24 -8.34 19.46
C TYR A 38 -14.18 -9.01 20.45
N GLY A 39 -15.47 -8.69 20.39
CA GLY A 39 -16.49 -9.18 21.31
C GLY A 39 -17.22 -10.41 20.76
N THR A 40 -18.40 -10.63 21.33
CA THR A 40 -19.31 -11.71 20.96
C THR A 40 -20.48 -11.19 20.14
N ARG A 41 -21.22 -12.10 19.50
CA ARG A 41 -22.50 -11.74 18.87
C ARG A 41 -23.46 -11.09 19.88
N GLU A 42 -23.49 -11.59 21.12
CA GLU A 42 -24.34 -11.05 22.18
C GLU A 42 -24.01 -9.56 22.44
N ASP A 43 -22.73 -9.19 22.43
CA ASP A 43 -22.31 -7.80 22.62
C ASP A 43 -22.85 -6.87 21.51
N VAL A 44 -22.86 -7.36 20.26
CA VAL A 44 -23.43 -6.62 19.12
C VAL A 44 -24.95 -6.51 19.26
N GLU A 45 -25.62 -7.59 19.67
CA GLU A 45 -27.08 -7.62 19.91
C GLU A 45 -27.50 -6.66 21.04
N ILE A 46 -26.70 -6.56 22.11
CA ILE A 46 -26.94 -5.63 23.23
C ILE A 46 -26.80 -4.18 22.77
N LEU A 47 -25.80 -3.87 21.94
CA LEU A 47 -25.52 -2.50 21.49
C LEU A 47 -26.42 -2.03 20.34
N PHE A 48 -26.95 -2.95 19.54
CA PHE A 48 -27.72 -2.66 18.32
C PHE A 48 -28.93 -1.73 18.54
N PRO A 49 -29.81 -1.94 19.55
CA PRO A 49 -30.98 -1.09 19.76
C PRO A 49 -30.65 0.36 20.15
N PHE A 50 -29.43 0.60 20.64
CA PHE A 50 -29.00 1.91 21.15
C PHE A 50 -28.06 2.64 20.18
N THR A 51 -27.67 2.01 19.08
CA THR A 51 -26.70 2.55 18.12
C THR A 51 -27.39 2.99 16.83
N SER A 52 -27.06 4.20 16.38
CA SER A 52 -27.55 4.76 15.13
C SER A 52 -26.88 4.07 13.93
N PRO A 53 -27.58 3.94 12.78
CA PRO A 53 -27.00 3.35 11.58
C PRO A 53 -25.69 4.01 11.14
N ILE A 54 -24.69 3.17 10.84
CA ILE A 54 -23.40 3.58 10.30
C ILE A 54 -23.51 3.61 8.77
N SER A 55 -23.12 4.72 8.15
CA SER A 55 -23.29 4.93 6.70
C SER A 55 -22.51 3.96 5.82
N THR A 56 -21.43 3.37 6.31
CA THR A 56 -20.62 2.37 5.59
C THR A 56 -21.26 0.98 5.60
N VAL A 57 -22.17 0.70 6.55
CA VAL A 57 -22.81 -0.59 6.71
C VAL A 57 -24.12 -0.62 5.91
N ALA A 58 -24.07 -1.18 4.69
CA ALA A 58 -25.24 -1.23 3.80
C ALA A 58 -26.41 -2.07 4.34
N ASN A 59 -26.12 -3.15 5.08
CA ASN A 59 -27.12 -3.99 5.74
C ASN A 59 -27.12 -3.69 7.24
N TRP A 60 -28.02 -2.82 7.70
CA TRP A 60 -28.12 -2.47 9.12
C TRP A 60 -28.88 -3.52 9.93
N SER A 61 -28.22 -4.64 10.17
CA SER A 61 -28.64 -5.73 11.06
C SER A 61 -27.43 -6.25 11.83
N VAL A 62 -27.65 -7.01 12.90
CA VAL A 62 -26.56 -7.66 13.67
C VAL A 62 -25.64 -8.46 12.73
N ASP A 63 -26.21 -9.28 11.85
CA ASP A 63 -25.46 -10.06 10.86
C ASP A 63 -24.77 -9.19 9.82
N GLY A 64 -25.41 -8.10 9.38
CA GLY A 64 -24.84 -7.17 8.43
C GLY A 64 -23.64 -6.40 8.99
N ILE A 65 -23.69 -5.94 10.24
CA ILE A 65 -22.57 -5.28 10.94
C ILE A 65 -21.41 -6.26 11.13
N ILE A 66 -21.68 -7.47 11.64
CA ILE A 66 -20.65 -8.50 11.84
C ILE A 66 -19.99 -8.86 10.50
N SER A 67 -20.78 -9.02 9.45
CA SER A 67 -20.26 -9.33 8.12
C SER A 67 -19.42 -8.19 7.54
N HIS A 68 -19.87 -6.94 7.69
CA HIS A 68 -19.14 -5.76 7.24
C HIS A 68 -17.77 -5.66 7.91
N VAL A 69 -17.72 -5.71 9.24
CA VAL A 69 -16.47 -5.62 10.01
C VAL A 69 -15.52 -6.77 9.66
N LYS A 70 -16.04 -8.01 9.51
CA LYS A 70 -15.23 -9.16 9.07
C LYS A 70 -14.64 -8.96 7.67
N MET A 71 -15.41 -8.39 6.74
CA MET A 71 -14.92 -8.08 5.39
C MET A 71 -13.82 -7.03 5.42
N GLU A 72 -13.97 -5.96 6.21
CA GLU A 72 -12.95 -4.93 6.37
C GLU A 72 -11.65 -5.48 6.95
N ILE A 73 -11.74 -6.30 8.00
CA ILE A 73 -10.56 -6.95 8.61
C ILE A 73 -9.85 -7.83 7.58
N LYS A 74 -10.59 -8.68 6.86
CA LYS A 74 -10.01 -9.55 5.83
C LYS A 74 -9.32 -8.74 4.73
N GLN A 75 -9.93 -7.64 4.28
CA GLN A 75 -9.34 -6.77 3.27
C GLN A 75 -8.05 -6.10 3.78
N LEU A 76 -8.02 -5.66 5.04
CA LEU A 76 -6.83 -5.11 5.68
C LEU A 76 -5.72 -6.15 5.83
N GLU A 77 -6.06 -7.38 6.21
CA GLU A 77 -5.11 -8.51 6.30
C GLU A 77 -4.52 -8.83 4.93
N ASP A 78 -5.35 -8.92 3.89
CA ASP A 78 -4.92 -9.16 2.51
C ASP A 78 -4.00 -8.03 2.02
N ASP A 79 -4.36 -6.76 2.27
CA ASP A 79 -3.54 -5.59 1.90
C ASP A 79 -2.21 -5.57 2.66
N ASN A 80 -2.20 -5.91 3.95
CA ASN A 80 -0.99 -5.98 4.76
C ASN A 80 -0.08 -7.12 4.29
N PHE A 81 -0.64 -8.29 4.01
CA PHE A 81 0.07 -9.42 3.43
C PHE A 81 0.71 -9.06 2.08
N VAL A 82 -0.03 -8.39 1.19
CA VAL A 82 0.51 -7.91 -0.09
C VAL A 82 1.67 -6.94 0.13
N LYS A 83 1.53 -5.96 1.03
CA LYS A 83 2.60 -4.99 1.34
C LYS A 83 3.84 -5.66 1.89
N GLU A 84 3.69 -6.61 2.82
CA GLU A 84 4.80 -7.35 3.41
C GLU A 84 5.52 -8.19 2.33
N ARG A 85 4.76 -8.90 1.50
CA ARG A 85 5.30 -9.69 0.38
C ARG A 85 6.06 -8.84 -0.63
N VAL A 86 5.51 -7.68 -1.01
CA VAL A 86 6.17 -6.72 -1.92
C VAL A 86 7.46 -6.19 -1.30
N SER A 87 7.44 -5.83 -0.01
CA SER A 87 8.63 -5.37 0.72
C SER A 87 9.73 -6.44 0.75
N ASP A 88 9.38 -7.70 0.99
CA ASP A 88 10.32 -8.82 1.00
C ASP A 88 10.92 -9.09 -0.38
N LEU A 89 10.09 -9.10 -1.42
CA LEU A 89 10.57 -9.27 -2.80
C LEU A 89 11.50 -8.13 -3.19
N LYS A 90 11.17 -6.90 -2.82
CA LYS A 90 12.04 -5.74 -3.04
C LYS A 90 13.37 -5.90 -2.31
N ARG A 91 13.36 -6.32 -1.04
CA ARG A 91 14.58 -6.55 -0.26
C ARG A 91 15.48 -7.59 -0.92
N GLN A 92 14.91 -8.73 -1.32
CA GLN A 92 15.64 -9.78 -2.03
C GLN A 92 16.19 -9.28 -3.37
N ALA A 93 15.43 -8.46 -4.11
CA ALA A 93 15.88 -7.87 -5.36
C ALA A 93 17.05 -6.90 -5.14
N ASP A 94 16.97 -6.04 -4.12
CA ASP A 94 18.04 -5.10 -3.75
C ASP A 94 19.32 -5.87 -3.35
N GLU A 95 19.20 -7.00 -2.65
CA GLU A 95 20.33 -7.88 -2.31
C GLU A 95 20.94 -8.57 -3.53
N ALA A 96 20.11 -9.10 -4.44
CA ALA A 96 20.58 -9.67 -5.70
C ALA A 96 21.29 -8.62 -6.56
N PHE A 97 20.76 -7.39 -6.60
CA PHE A 97 21.36 -6.27 -7.31
C PHE A 97 22.75 -5.92 -6.76
N LYS A 98 22.90 -5.87 -5.43
CA LYS A 98 24.21 -5.64 -4.76
C LYS A 98 25.24 -6.72 -5.11
N LYS A 99 24.80 -7.96 -5.32
CA LYS A 99 25.63 -9.08 -5.78
C LYS A 99 25.91 -9.07 -7.29
N GLN A 100 25.44 -8.05 -8.00
CA GLN A 100 25.51 -7.93 -9.47
C GLN A 100 24.74 -9.03 -10.23
N ASP A 101 23.85 -9.75 -9.55
CA ASP A 101 22.93 -10.72 -10.16
C ASP A 101 21.70 -9.97 -10.68
N TYR A 102 21.89 -9.23 -11.78
CA TYR A 102 20.88 -8.35 -12.35
C TYR A 102 19.69 -9.11 -12.94
N LEU A 103 19.91 -10.33 -13.43
CA LEU A 103 18.84 -11.18 -13.95
C LEU A 103 17.88 -11.55 -12.82
N ASN A 104 18.39 -12.10 -11.72
CA ASN A 104 17.56 -12.46 -10.58
C ASN A 104 16.89 -11.23 -9.95
N ALA A 105 17.62 -10.12 -9.80
CA ALA A 105 17.06 -8.87 -9.31
C ALA A 105 15.85 -8.40 -10.16
N SER A 106 15.98 -8.46 -11.50
CA SER A 106 14.89 -8.08 -12.41
C SER A 106 13.66 -8.98 -12.30
N VAL A 107 13.85 -10.27 -12.06
CA VAL A 107 12.77 -11.24 -11.84
C VAL A 107 12.04 -10.92 -10.54
N LEU A 108 12.78 -10.68 -9.46
CA LEU A 108 12.22 -10.36 -8.14
C LEU A 108 11.45 -9.03 -8.16
N TYR A 109 12.00 -7.97 -8.79
CA TYR A 109 11.25 -6.73 -9.00
C TYR A 109 10.00 -6.94 -9.86
N THR A 110 10.04 -7.85 -10.84
CA THR A 110 8.87 -8.18 -11.66
C THR A 110 7.79 -8.87 -10.83
N GLN A 111 8.16 -9.77 -9.93
CA GLN A 111 7.21 -10.39 -9.00
C GLN A 111 6.59 -9.36 -8.05
N ALA A 112 7.40 -8.44 -7.52
CA ALA A 112 6.90 -7.35 -6.68
C ALA A 112 5.92 -6.44 -7.44
N LEU A 113 6.25 -6.09 -8.68
CA LEU A 113 5.38 -5.28 -9.55
C LEU A 113 4.07 -5.99 -9.91
N LYS A 114 4.05 -7.32 -10.06
CA LYS A 114 2.78 -8.06 -10.29
C LYS A 114 1.81 -7.93 -9.12
N MET A 115 2.31 -7.66 -7.91
CA MET A 115 1.50 -7.48 -6.70
C MET A 115 1.17 -5.99 -6.46
N ASP A 116 2.11 -5.09 -6.76
CA ASP A 116 1.91 -3.63 -6.77
C ASP A 116 2.35 -3.04 -8.12
N ASN A 117 1.40 -2.94 -9.05
CA ASN A 117 1.66 -2.49 -10.42
C ASN A 117 2.02 -0.99 -10.53
N PHE A 118 2.00 -0.22 -9.44
CA PHE A 118 2.11 1.24 -9.47
C PHE A 118 3.29 1.81 -8.66
N ASP A 119 4.22 0.98 -8.17
CA ASP A 119 5.42 1.49 -7.51
C ASP A 119 6.49 1.96 -8.52
N ALA A 120 6.60 3.29 -8.66
CA ALA A 120 7.61 3.95 -9.48
C ALA A 120 9.06 3.60 -9.06
N LYS A 121 9.33 3.32 -7.78
CA LYS A 121 10.66 2.94 -7.30
C LYS A 121 11.06 1.56 -7.80
N LEU A 122 10.14 0.58 -7.76
CA LEU A 122 10.38 -0.75 -8.29
C LEU A 122 10.64 -0.72 -9.80
N LEU A 123 9.88 0.08 -10.56
CA LEU A 123 10.12 0.29 -11.99
C LEU A 123 11.50 0.94 -12.25
N SER A 124 11.88 1.95 -11.47
CA SER A 124 13.18 2.62 -11.58
C SER A 124 14.35 1.67 -11.31
N ASN A 125 14.22 0.80 -10.31
CA ASN A 125 15.24 -0.19 -9.98
C ASN A 125 15.31 -1.33 -11.01
N ARG A 126 14.18 -1.81 -11.52
CA ARG A 126 14.15 -2.81 -12.59
C ARG A 126 14.71 -2.25 -13.91
N SER A 127 14.40 -0.99 -14.23
CA SER A 127 15.01 -0.25 -15.36
C SER A 127 16.54 -0.25 -15.28
N LEU A 128 17.09 -0.02 -14.09
CA LEU A 128 18.54 -0.10 -13.87
C LEU A 128 19.08 -1.51 -14.08
N CYS A 129 18.37 -2.55 -13.64
CA CYS A 129 18.77 -3.94 -13.90
C CYS A 129 18.86 -4.22 -15.41
N TRP A 130 17.88 -3.77 -16.19
CA TRP A 130 17.89 -3.91 -17.65
C TRP A 130 19.08 -3.21 -18.30
N LEU A 131 19.42 -1.99 -17.85
CA LEU A 131 20.63 -1.30 -18.33
C LEU A 131 21.90 -2.07 -18.03
N ARG A 132 22.03 -2.64 -16.83
CA ARG A 132 23.20 -3.43 -16.45
C ARG A 132 23.31 -4.74 -17.23
N MET A 133 22.19 -5.27 -17.72
CA MET A 133 22.15 -6.42 -18.64
C MET A 133 22.28 -6.03 -20.11
N GLY A 134 22.39 -4.74 -20.43
CA GLY A 134 22.53 -4.25 -21.81
C GLY A 134 21.22 -4.17 -22.60
N ASP A 135 20.07 -4.26 -21.93
CA ASP A 135 18.75 -4.12 -22.56
C ASP A 135 18.21 -2.70 -22.40
N GLY A 136 18.63 -1.81 -23.31
CA GLY A 136 18.20 -0.42 -23.31
C GLY A 136 16.70 -0.23 -23.53
N GLN A 137 16.05 -1.10 -24.32
CA GLN A 137 14.63 -0.95 -24.64
C GLN A 137 13.74 -1.23 -23.43
N ARG A 138 13.95 -2.36 -22.73
CA ARG A 138 13.19 -2.67 -21.51
C ARG A 138 13.48 -1.65 -20.40
N ALA A 139 14.72 -1.17 -20.32
CA ALA A 139 15.05 -0.09 -19.41
C ALA A 139 14.26 1.20 -19.69
N PHE A 140 14.17 1.59 -20.96
CA PHE A 140 13.43 2.77 -21.40
C PHE A 140 11.93 2.65 -21.12
N ASP A 141 11.34 1.48 -21.38
CA ASP A 141 9.92 1.23 -21.14
C ASP A 141 9.57 1.38 -19.65
N ASP A 142 10.38 0.79 -18.77
CA ASP A 142 10.20 0.91 -17.31
C ASP A 142 10.43 2.36 -16.83
N ALA A 143 11.46 3.04 -17.34
CA ALA A 143 11.73 4.44 -17.01
C ALA A 143 10.59 5.37 -17.47
N THR A 144 10.00 5.11 -18.63
CA THR A 144 8.87 5.87 -19.16
C THR A 144 7.62 5.69 -18.29
N LYS A 145 7.34 4.46 -17.84
CA LYS A 145 6.25 4.18 -16.88
C LYS A 145 6.52 4.87 -15.54
N CYS A 146 7.74 4.79 -15.03
CA CYS A 146 8.16 5.47 -13.81
C CYS A 146 7.95 6.99 -13.89
N LYS A 147 8.34 7.61 -15.01
CA LYS A 147 8.12 9.05 -15.26
C LYS A 147 6.65 9.40 -15.30
N ARG A 148 5.80 8.56 -15.92
CA ARG A 148 4.35 8.77 -15.95
C ARG A 148 3.73 8.75 -14.55
N LEU A 149 4.21 7.86 -13.68
CA LEU A 149 3.73 7.77 -12.29
C LEU A 149 4.22 8.93 -11.42
N ARG A 150 5.47 9.38 -11.60
CA ARG A 150 6.07 10.48 -10.83
C ARG A 150 6.78 11.47 -11.76
N PRO A 151 6.04 12.38 -12.42
CA PRO A 151 6.58 13.27 -13.45
C PRO A 151 7.56 14.32 -12.94
N LYS A 152 7.55 14.61 -11.63
CA LYS A 152 8.48 15.55 -10.97
C LYS A 152 9.65 14.84 -10.28
N TRP A 153 9.80 13.53 -10.42
CA TRP A 153 10.88 12.79 -9.77
C TRP A 153 12.12 12.73 -10.67
N ALA A 154 13.18 13.44 -10.29
CA ALA A 154 14.41 13.55 -11.08
C ALA A 154 14.98 12.20 -11.52
N LYS A 155 15.04 11.22 -10.59
CA LYS A 155 15.54 9.86 -10.86
C LYS A 155 14.77 9.14 -11.98
N ALA A 156 13.47 9.44 -12.18
CA ALA A 156 12.70 8.85 -13.28
C ALA A 156 13.17 9.37 -14.65
N HIS A 157 13.40 10.68 -14.75
CA HIS A 157 13.94 11.31 -15.97
C HIS A 157 15.38 10.86 -16.23
N TYR A 158 16.19 10.74 -15.17
CA TYR A 158 17.55 10.24 -15.28
C TYR A 158 17.61 8.80 -15.81
N ARG A 159 16.78 7.88 -15.29
CA ARG A 159 16.69 6.50 -15.81
C ARG A 159 16.30 6.48 -17.28
N GLN A 160 15.37 7.34 -17.69
CA GLN A 160 14.95 7.44 -19.08
C GLN A 160 16.09 7.97 -19.96
N GLY A 161 16.76 9.03 -19.53
CA GLY A 161 17.92 9.59 -20.20
C GLY A 161 19.06 8.58 -20.32
N SER A 162 19.34 7.82 -19.25
CA SER A 162 20.34 6.74 -19.24
C SER A 162 20.01 5.64 -20.26
N ALA A 163 18.75 5.24 -20.37
CA ALA A 163 18.33 4.26 -21.36
C ALA A 163 18.43 4.78 -22.80
N LEU A 164 18.02 6.03 -23.04
CA LEU A 164 18.17 6.69 -24.33
C LEU A 164 19.64 6.86 -24.72
N MET A 165 20.51 7.22 -23.76
CA MET A 165 21.97 7.31 -23.97
C MET A 165 22.53 5.96 -24.39
N PHE A 166 22.16 4.88 -23.69
CA PHE A 166 22.61 3.52 -24.00
C PHE A 166 22.21 3.11 -25.43
N MET A 167 21.00 3.49 -25.84
CA MET A 167 20.48 3.24 -27.19
C MET A 167 20.95 4.26 -28.24
N LYS A 168 21.76 5.26 -27.85
CA LYS A 168 22.31 6.33 -28.70
C LYS A 168 21.26 7.21 -29.38
N TYR A 169 20.17 7.52 -28.68
CA TYR A 169 19.14 8.43 -29.17
C TYR A 169 19.39 9.88 -28.77
N ALA A 170 19.14 10.82 -29.68
CA ALA A 170 19.30 12.26 -29.43
C ALA A 170 18.42 12.81 -28.30
N ALA A 171 17.26 12.18 -28.06
CA ALA A 171 16.34 12.55 -26.98
C ALA A 171 16.94 12.37 -25.56
N ALA A 172 18.07 11.68 -25.43
CA ALA A 172 18.75 11.46 -24.16
C ALA A 172 19.14 12.77 -23.46
N TYR A 173 19.66 13.74 -24.22
CA TYR A 173 20.08 15.03 -23.68
C TYR A 173 18.92 15.74 -22.99
N SER A 174 17.76 15.85 -23.65
CA SER A 174 16.57 16.50 -23.08
C SER A 174 16.10 15.83 -21.80
N ALA A 175 16.11 14.50 -21.73
CA ALA A 175 15.70 13.77 -20.53
C ALA A 175 16.68 13.97 -19.36
N LEU A 176 17.99 14.01 -19.63
CA LEU A 176 19.02 14.26 -18.61
C LEU A 176 19.00 15.72 -18.13
N SER A 177 18.89 16.70 -19.04
CA SER A 177 18.72 18.11 -18.67
C SER A 177 17.53 18.30 -17.74
N ARG A 178 16.41 17.63 -18.03
CA ARG A 178 15.22 17.71 -17.17
C ARG A 178 15.44 17.06 -15.80
N ALA A 179 16.23 16.00 -15.70
CA ALA A 179 16.57 15.40 -14.42
C ALA A 179 17.38 16.37 -13.55
N LEU A 180 18.38 17.03 -14.15
CA LEU A 180 19.22 18.01 -13.48
C LEU A 180 18.43 19.26 -13.04
N GLU A 181 17.51 19.75 -13.87
CA GLU A 181 16.61 20.86 -13.48
C GLU A 181 15.74 20.52 -12.27
N LEU A 182 15.33 19.25 -12.14
CA LEU A 182 14.46 18.80 -11.05
C LEU A 182 15.21 18.55 -9.75
N ASP A 183 16.48 18.15 -9.83
CA ASP A 183 17.35 17.91 -8.69
C ASP A 183 18.82 18.24 -9.04
N PRO A 184 19.22 19.51 -8.91
CA PRO A 184 20.57 19.95 -9.29
C PRO A 184 21.69 19.41 -8.38
N GLU A 185 21.36 18.93 -7.18
CA GLU A 185 22.31 18.51 -6.16
C GLU A 185 22.48 16.98 -6.07
N SER A 186 21.72 16.21 -6.85
CA SER A 186 21.75 14.75 -6.77
C SER A 186 23.04 14.17 -7.36
N GLU A 187 23.78 13.40 -6.56
CA GLU A 187 24.96 12.62 -7.01
C GLU A 187 24.59 11.52 -8.03
N GLU A 188 23.31 11.17 -8.15
CA GLU A 188 22.81 10.15 -9.06
C GLU A 188 22.32 10.70 -10.42
N THR A 189 22.32 12.03 -10.62
CA THR A 189 21.86 12.73 -11.84
C THR A 189 23.02 13.39 -12.57
#